data_AF-A0A6M4X5Z2-F1
#
_entry.id   AF-A0A6M4X5Z2-F1
#
_cell.length_a   1.000
_cell.length_b   1.000
_cell.length_c   1.000
_cell.angle_alpha   90.00
_cell.angle_beta   90.00
_cell.angle_gamma   90.00
#
_symmetry.space_group_name_H-M   'P 1'
#
loop_
_entity.id
_entity.type
_entity.pdbx_description
1 polymer ?
#
loop_
_entity_poly.entity_id
_entity_poly.type
_entity_poly.pdbx_seq_one_letter_code
_entity_poly.pdbx_strand_id
1 'polypeptide(L)'
;MNRPGPALRTGLLGLAVVLTGYALLAAWVCRHAERYADARDRATARTVGVVVADGIGDDRDIRVRWTDDQGRSHLQRFAVHDTDRYTEGEDFPVAYDPATAEGFPADPDETAREDDLLAPVFLGAAVALPLAGIWLWRGLRFRLTARRRGRPMTARVRLGSRRPAIRPSRTASWLRLTSPEGTDHWQRVMWHPALDGVPAGAPVTVHGSPGRPTVVALPDGTRLVPLGRLRDRRPPSMFFADQEAVRADLRDAFVLPADTVVRPTGPLRRGAVTAASSTALGVVAGFVLTDGSLVRTVTFALCAGTLATSAWALSAPQP
;
A
#
# COMPACT_ATOMS: atom_id res chain seq x y z
N MET A 1 -31.97 -0.59 -7.95
CA MET A 1 -30.76 -0.31 -7.11
C MET A 1 -29.59 0.04 -8.01
N ASN A 2 -29.12 1.28 -7.99
CA ASN A 2 -28.00 1.73 -8.82
C ASN A 2 -26.70 1.06 -8.32
N ARG A 3 -26.15 0.15 -9.12
CA ARG A 3 -24.86 -0.49 -8.83
C ARG A 3 -23.80 0.62 -8.66
N PRO A 4 -22.94 0.57 -7.63
CA PRO A 4 -21.86 1.53 -7.51
C PRO A 4 -20.97 1.47 -8.76
N GLY A 5 -20.73 2.64 -9.36
CA GLY A 5 -19.94 2.78 -10.58
C GLY A 5 -18.50 2.25 -10.39
N PRO A 6 -17.86 1.68 -11.43
CA PRO A 6 -16.52 1.10 -11.38
C PRO A 6 -15.44 1.96 -10.70
N ALA A 7 -15.50 3.29 -10.85
CA ALA A 7 -14.54 4.18 -10.19
C ALA A 7 -14.66 4.19 -8.65
N LEU A 8 -15.88 4.05 -8.12
CA LEU A 8 -16.10 3.86 -6.68
C LEU A 8 -15.51 2.52 -6.24
N ARG A 9 -15.62 1.48 -7.07
CA ARG A 9 -15.08 0.14 -6.77
C ARG A 9 -13.56 0.15 -6.68
N THR A 10 -12.85 0.85 -7.55
CA THR A 10 -11.38 0.95 -7.48
C THR A 10 -10.91 1.72 -6.24
N GLY A 11 -11.59 2.82 -5.89
CA GLY A 11 -11.28 3.57 -4.66
C GLY A 11 -11.60 2.77 -3.40
N LEU A 12 -12.74 2.07 -3.37
CA LEU A 12 -13.11 1.16 -2.29
C LEU A 12 -12.16 -0.03 -2.21
N LEU A 13 -11.67 -0.55 -3.33
CA LEU A 13 -10.66 -1.60 -3.36
C LEU A 13 -9.34 -1.09 -2.77
N GLY A 14 -8.88 0.10 -3.16
CA GLY A 14 -7.69 0.72 -2.58
C GLY A 14 -7.81 0.91 -1.06
N LEU A 15 -8.95 1.45 -0.59
CA LEU A 15 -9.23 1.61 0.83
C LEU A 15 -9.33 0.25 1.55
N ALA A 16 -10.03 -0.72 0.98
CA ALA A 16 -10.20 -2.06 1.56
C ALA A 16 -8.85 -2.77 1.67
N VAL A 17 -7.98 -2.66 0.66
CA VAL A 17 -6.62 -3.23 0.71
C VAL A 17 -5.80 -2.59 1.83
N VAL A 18 -5.83 -1.26 1.97
CA VAL A 18 -5.12 -0.57 3.07
C VAL A 18 -5.64 -1.01 4.43
N LEU A 19 -6.95 -1.00 4.63
CA LEU A 19 -7.58 -1.38 5.90
C LEU A 19 -7.34 -2.85 6.23
N THR A 20 -7.44 -3.75 5.25
CA THR A 20 -7.20 -5.18 5.44
C THR A 20 -5.73 -5.44 5.76
N GLY A 21 -4.79 -4.82 5.04
CA GLY A 21 -3.37 -4.96 5.31
C GLY A 21 -3.00 -4.49 6.72
N TYR A 22 -3.56 -3.34 7.14
CA TYR A 22 -3.36 -2.83 8.50
C TYR A 22 -4.03 -3.72 9.57
N ALA A 23 -5.25 -4.21 9.33
CA ALA A 23 -5.94 -5.10 10.26
C ALA A 23 -5.19 -6.43 10.44
N LEU A 24 -4.64 -7.00 9.37
CA LEU A 24 -3.82 -8.20 9.43
C LEU A 24 -2.52 -7.95 10.22
N LEU A 25 -1.86 -6.81 9.99
CA LEU A 25 -0.69 -6.42 10.76
C LEU A 25 -1.01 -6.27 12.25
N ALA A 26 -2.07 -5.52 12.58
CA ALA A 26 -2.50 -5.31 13.96
C ALA A 26 -2.86 -6.63 14.66
N ALA A 27 -3.67 -7.48 14.01
CA ALA A 27 -4.03 -8.79 14.56
C ALA A 27 -2.81 -9.68 14.79
N TRP A 28 -1.84 -9.64 13.86
CA TRP A 28 -0.62 -10.43 13.96
C TRP A 28 0.31 -9.94 15.09
N VAL A 29 0.41 -8.62 15.30
CA VAL A 29 1.15 -8.02 16.43
C VAL A 29 0.45 -8.30 17.76
N CYS A 30 -0.87 -8.06 17.86
CA CYS A 30 -1.65 -8.34 19.07
C CYS A 30 -1.50 -9.80 19.49
N ARG A 31 -1.60 -10.75 18.55
CA ARG A 31 -1.39 -12.18 18.85
C ARG A 31 0.02 -12.48 19.36
N HIS A 32 1.05 -11.76 18.89
CA HIS A 32 2.41 -11.93 19.42
C HIS A 32 2.57 -11.31 20.80
N ALA A 33 1.97 -10.14 21.03
CA ALA A 33 1.95 -9.50 22.35
C ALA A 33 1.23 -10.36 23.39
N GLU A 34 0.06 -10.90 23.07
CA GLU A 34 -0.68 -11.83 23.94
C GLU A 34 0.15 -13.07 24.27
N ARG A 35 0.77 -13.71 23.26
CA ARG A 35 1.63 -14.88 23.49
C ARG A 35 2.84 -14.56 24.36
N TYR A 36 3.42 -13.37 24.19
CA TYR A 36 4.54 -12.91 24.99
C TYR A 36 4.11 -12.66 26.44
N ALA A 37 3.01 -11.95 26.65
CA ALA A 37 2.43 -11.71 27.97
C ALA A 37 2.07 -13.02 28.68
N ASP A 38 1.38 -13.93 28.00
CA ASP A 38 1.03 -15.25 28.54
C ASP A 38 2.28 -16.06 28.95
N ALA A 39 3.33 -16.02 28.12
CA ALA A 39 4.58 -16.73 28.43
C ALA A 39 5.34 -16.07 29.59
N ARG A 40 5.32 -14.73 29.65
CA ARG A 40 5.90 -13.93 30.72
C ARG A 40 5.21 -14.18 32.06
N ASP A 41 3.87 -14.25 32.07
CA ASP A 41 3.07 -14.52 33.27
C ASP A 41 3.31 -15.94 33.82
N ARG A 42 3.60 -16.89 32.93
CA ARG A 42 4.01 -18.26 33.33
C ARG A 42 5.45 -18.34 33.85
N ALA A 43 6.28 -17.32 33.60
CA ALA A 43 7.67 -17.30 34.02
C ALA A 43 7.82 -16.95 35.52
N THR A 44 7.37 -17.87 36.38
CA THR A 44 7.28 -17.66 37.82
C THR A 44 8.57 -17.98 38.58
N ALA A 45 9.44 -18.83 38.02
CA ALA A 45 10.72 -19.15 38.63
C ALA A 45 11.76 -18.07 38.31
N ARG A 46 12.73 -17.87 39.20
CA ARG A 46 13.77 -16.85 39.05
C ARG A 46 15.15 -17.44 39.27
N THR A 47 16.13 -16.94 38.54
CA THR A 47 17.54 -17.29 38.64
C THR A 47 18.40 -16.08 38.26
N VAL A 48 19.69 -16.17 38.52
CA VAL A 48 20.67 -15.19 38.08
C VAL A 48 21.47 -15.80 36.94
N GLY A 49 21.43 -15.15 35.78
CA GLY A 49 22.30 -15.47 34.65
C GLY A 49 23.51 -14.55 34.62
N VAL A 50 24.48 -14.88 33.78
CA VAL A 50 25.66 -14.06 33.52
C VAL A 50 25.63 -13.60 32.07
N VAL A 51 25.87 -12.30 31.84
CA VAL A 51 26.04 -11.75 30.49
C VAL A 51 27.32 -12.32 29.89
N VAL A 52 27.19 -13.07 28.79
CA VAL A 52 28.33 -13.72 28.10
C VAL A 52 28.81 -12.89 26.92
N ALA A 53 27.95 -12.00 26.43
CA ALA A 53 28.31 -11.03 25.42
C ALA A 53 27.28 -9.91 25.41
N ASP A 54 27.77 -8.69 25.33
CA ASP A 54 27.03 -7.48 25.02
C ASP A 54 27.19 -7.12 23.53
N GLY A 55 26.25 -6.35 22.96
CA GLY A 55 26.35 -5.83 21.59
C GLY A 55 26.22 -6.88 20.47
N ILE A 56 25.50 -7.99 20.67
CA ILE A 56 25.28 -8.97 19.60
C ILE A 56 23.99 -8.68 18.82
N GLY A 57 24.14 -7.98 17.69
CA GLY A 57 23.06 -7.59 16.81
C GLY A 57 23.01 -6.08 16.68
N ASP A 58 22.11 -5.45 17.44
CA ASP A 58 22.16 -4.00 17.70
C ASP A 58 22.70 -3.75 19.13
N ASP A 59 23.07 -2.50 19.44
CA ASP A 59 23.57 -2.06 20.75
C ASP A 59 22.49 -2.14 21.86
N ARG A 60 21.45 -2.98 21.72
CA ARG A 60 20.34 -3.19 22.67
C ARG A 60 20.07 -4.66 22.94
N ASP A 61 21.03 -5.53 22.65
CA ASP A 61 20.92 -6.96 22.87
C ASP A 61 22.09 -7.52 23.66
N ILE A 62 21.75 -8.30 24.69
CA ILE A 62 22.70 -9.07 25.49
C ILE A 62 22.42 -10.56 25.35
N ARG A 63 23.48 -11.38 25.39
CA ARG A 63 23.36 -12.83 25.53
C ARG A 63 23.67 -13.23 26.95
N VAL A 64 22.70 -13.85 27.60
CA VAL A 64 22.81 -14.28 28.99
C VAL A 64 22.83 -15.79 29.05
N ARG A 65 23.82 -16.33 29.76
CA ARG A 65 23.87 -17.73 30.15
C ARG A 65 23.29 -17.87 31.53
N TRP A 66 22.26 -18.68 31.68
CA TRP A 66 21.59 -18.93 32.95
C TRP A 66 21.40 -20.43 33.16
N THR A 67 21.14 -20.84 34.40
CA THR A 67 20.93 -22.23 34.76
C THR A 67 19.56 -22.38 35.41
N ASP A 68 18.78 -23.37 34.94
CA ASP A 68 17.46 -23.67 35.49
C ASP A 68 17.56 -24.49 36.81
N ASP A 69 16.41 -24.71 37.45
CA ASP A 69 16.29 -25.52 38.67
C ASP A 69 16.67 -26.99 38.49
N GLN A 70 16.73 -27.47 37.24
CA GLN A 70 17.20 -28.80 36.87
C GLN A 70 18.71 -28.85 36.62
N GLY A 71 19.43 -27.73 36.77
CA GLY A 71 20.86 -27.64 36.54
C GLY A 71 21.25 -27.57 35.06
N ARG A 72 20.31 -27.35 34.13
CA ARG A 72 20.60 -27.22 32.70
C ARG A 72 20.97 -25.78 32.39
N SER A 73 22.04 -25.62 31.61
CA SER A 73 22.51 -24.31 31.17
C SER A 73 21.83 -23.90 29.87
N HIS A 74 21.30 -22.68 29.84
CA HIS A 74 20.62 -22.06 28.71
C HIS A 74 21.39 -20.82 28.29
N LEU A 75 21.56 -20.63 26.98
CA LEU A 75 22.12 -19.40 26.41
C LEU A 75 21.02 -18.71 25.60
N GLN A 76 20.56 -17.56 26.08
CA GLN A 76 19.42 -16.85 25.49
C GLN A 76 19.76 -15.38 25.24
N ARG A 77 19.19 -14.83 24.17
CA ARG A 77 19.26 -13.39 23.85
C ARG A 77 18.12 -12.64 24.53
N PHE A 78 18.45 -11.54 25.17
CA PHE A 78 17.53 -10.60 25.78
C PHE A 78 17.72 -9.23 25.12
N ALA A 79 16.61 -8.61 24.72
CA ALA A 79 16.62 -7.21 24.35
C ALA A 79 16.60 -6.39 25.65
N VAL A 80 17.46 -5.38 25.74
CA VAL A 80 17.56 -4.47 26.89
C VAL A 80 17.57 -3.01 26.43
N HIS A 81 16.89 -2.10 27.14
CA HIS A 81 16.87 -0.68 26.81
C HIS A 81 18.20 0.02 27.11
N ASP A 82 18.91 -0.45 28.13
CA ASP A 82 20.16 0.14 28.63
C ASP A 82 21.27 -0.92 28.65
N THR A 83 22.03 -1.03 27.56
CA THR A 83 23.17 -1.95 27.48
C THR A 83 24.34 -1.52 28.34
N ASP A 84 24.47 -0.23 28.64
CA ASP A 84 25.56 0.27 29.49
C ASP A 84 25.35 -0.19 30.95
N ARG A 85 24.11 -0.56 31.31
CA ARG A 85 23.75 -1.15 32.61
C ARG A 85 24.08 -2.64 32.72
N TYR A 86 24.28 -3.35 31.61
CA TYR A 86 24.48 -4.80 31.57
C TYR A 86 25.67 -5.16 30.68
N THR A 87 26.87 -5.16 31.27
CA THR A 87 28.12 -5.45 30.56
C THR A 87 28.52 -6.93 30.63
N GLU A 88 29.36 -7.38 29.70
CA GLU A 88 29.89 -8.75 29.71
C GLU A 88 30.50 -9.12 31.08
N GLY A 89 30.06 -10.25 31.63
CA GLY A 89 30.48 -10.78 32.93
C GLY A 89 29.57 -10.38 34.09
N GLU A 90 28.61 -9.48 33.90
CA GLU A 90 27.69 -9.05 34.96
C GLU A 90 26.50 -10.00 35.15
N ASP A 91 25.93 -9.94 36.34
CA ASP A 91 24.73 -10.68 36.73
C ASP A 91 23.49 -10.06 36.08
N PHE A 92 22.68 -10.90 35.43
CA PHE A 92 21.41 -10.52 34.82
C PHE A 92 20.27 -11.35 35.43
N PRO A 93 19.26 -10.71 36.05
CA PRO A 93 18.18 -11.44 36.69
C PRO A 93 17.21 -12.00 35.64
N VAL A 94 17.04 -13.32 35.63
CA VAL A 94 16.19 -14.05 34.67
C VAL A 94 15.00 -14.65 35.40
N ALA A 95 13.80 -14.41 34.87
CA ALA A 95 12.59 -15.13 35.23
C ALA A 95 12.26 -16.13 34.12
N TYR A 96 11.90 -17.36 34.45
CA TYR A 96 11.66 -18.40 33.45
C TYR A 96 10.46 -19.27 33.82
N ASP A 97 9.84 -19.86 32.80
CA ASP A 97 8.80 -20.89 32.95
C ASP A 97 9.49 -22.26 33.12
N PRO A 98 9.34 -22.96 34.27
CA PRO A 98 9.97 -24.26 34.49
C PRO A 98 9.55 -25.33 33.49
N ALA A 99 8.37 -25.18 32.87
CA ALA A 99 7.85 -26.16 31.91
C ALA A 99 8.49 -26.05 30.53
N THR A 100 8.84 -24.83 30.09
CA THR A 100 9.37 -24.56 28.75
C THR A 100 10.84 -24.16 28.73
N ALA A 101 11.39 -23.78 29.90
CA ALA A 101 12.72 -23.18 30.05
C ALA A 101 12.94 -21.93 29.18
N GLU A 102 11.88 -21.19 28.87
CA GLU A 102 11.98 -19.88 28.21
C GLU A 102 12.22 -18.79 29.26
N GLY A 103 13.31 -18.02 29.10
CA GLY A 103 13.70 -16.95 30.00
C GLY A 103 13.16 -15.57 29.57
N PHE A 104 12.93 -14.72 30.56
CA PHE A 104 12.49 -13.33 30.45
C PHE A 104 13.31 -12.45 31.42
N PRO A 105 13.53 -11.16 31.13
CA PRO A 105 14.13 -10.25 32.11
C PRO A 105 13.28 -10.24 33.38
N ALA A 106 13.88 -10.43 34.57
CA ALA A 106 13.15 -10.32 35.83
C ALA A 106 13.09 -8.89 36.37
N ASP A 107 13.90 -7.99 35.80
CA ASP A 107 13.89 -6.56 36.10
C ASP A 107 12.57 -5.92 35.59
N PRO A 108 11.76 -5.29 36.46
CA PRO A 108 10.54 -4.60 36.05
C PRO A 108 10.79 -3.35 35.20
N ASP A 109 12.01 -2.78 35.24
CA ASP A 109 12.35 -1.60 34.43
C ASP A 109 12.70 -1.97 32.98
N GLU A 110 12.79 -3.28 32.67
CA GLU A 110 13.22 -3.77 31.37
C GLU A 110 12.02 -4.21 30.50
N THR A 111 11.55 -3.30 29.63
CA THR A 111 10.37 -3.48 28.78
C THR A 111 10.71 -3.62 27.28
N ALA A 112 11.99 -3.77 26.91
CA ALA A 112 12.46 -3.68 25.52
C ALA A 112 11.64 -4.48 24.51
N ARG A 113 11.25 -5.69 24.89
CA ARG A 113 10.51 -6.60 24.01
C ARG A 113 9.03 -6.25 23.86
N GLU A 114 8.42 -5.58 24.84
CA GLU A 114 7.04 -5.10 24.75
C GLU A 114 6.96 -3.84 23.89
N ASP A 115 7.90 -2.90 24.07
CA ASP A 115 7.99 -1.67 23.28
C ASP A 115 8.32 -1.94 21.80
N ASP A 116 9.12 -2.98 21.54
CA ASP A 116 9.45 -3.45 20.19
C ASP A 116 8.22 -3.92 19.40
N LEU A 117 7.12 -4.28 20.08
CA LEU A 117 5.85 -4.65 19.43
C LEU A 117 4.99 -3.41 19.11
N LEU A 118 5.14 -2.33 19.88
CA LEU A 118 4.42 -1.07 19.64
C LEU A 118 4.96 -0.32 18.43
N ALA A 119 6.28 -0.29 18.24
CA ALA A 119 6.91 0.44 17.12
C ALA A 119 6.37 0.04 15.73
N PRO A 120 6.21 -1.26 15.39
CA PRO A 120 5.53 -1.71 14.17
C PRO A 120 4.11 -1.18 14.00
N VAL A 121 3.32 -1.12 15.08
CA VAL A 121 1.94 -0.63 15.05
C VAL A 121 1.92 0.86 14.76
N PHE A 122 2.74 1.64 15.47
CA PHE A 122 2.85 3.08 15.24
C PHE A 122 3.33 3.40 13.82
N LEU A 123 4.35 2.69 13.32
CA LEU A 123 4.85 2.88 11.96
C LEU A 123 3.77 2.50 10.92
N GLY A 124 3.09 1.37 11.13
CA GLY A 124 1.96 0.94 10.30
C GLY A 124 0.85 1.98 10.27
N ALA A 125 0.48 2.53 11.43
CA ALA A 125 -0.55 3.56 11.57
C ALA A 125 -0.12 4.87 10.89
N ALA A 126 1.13 5.28 11.07
CA ALA A 126 1.72 6.48 10.45
C ALA A 126 1.69 6.42 8.91
N VAL A 127 1.71 5.23 8.31
CA VAL A 127 1.56 5.05 6.85
C VAL A 127 0.10 4.88 6.42
N ALA A 128 -0.67 4.08 7.17
CA ALA A 128 -2.06 3.77 6.82
C ALA A 128 -2.98 4.98 6.92
N LEU A 129 -2.83 5.81 7.97
CA LEU A 129 -3.68 6.98 8.20
C LEU A 129 -3.57 8.03 7.09
N PRO A 130 -2.37 8.47 6.65
CA PRO A 130 -2.26 9.38 5.51
C PRO A 130 -2.83 8.79 4.22
N LEU A 131 -2.60 7.50 3.93
CA LEU A 131 -3.14 6.85 2.74
C LEU A 131 -4.67 6.80 2.75
N ALA A 132 -5.26 6.41 3.88
CA ALA A 132 -6.71 6.42 4.07
C ALA A 132 -7.27 7.84 3.96
N GLY A 133 -6.59 8.83 4.56
CA GLY A 133 -6.91 10.25 4.46
C GLY A 133 -6.91 10.76 3.02
N ILE A 134 -5.93 10.38 2.20
CA ILE A 134 -5.86 10.73 0.78
C ILE A 134 -7.08 10.18 0.03
N TRP A 135 -7.46 8.92 0.24
CA TRP A 135 -8.61 8.31 -0.40
C TRP A 135 -9.94 8.93 0.06
N LEU A 136 -10.09 9.15 1.36
CA LEU A 136 -11.26 9.79 1.95
C LEU A 136 -11.43 11.21 1.41
N TRP A 137 -10.37 12.00 1.44
CA TRP A 137 -10.35 13.36 0.91
C TRP A 137 -10.69 13.39 -0.59
N ARG A 138 -10.12 12.46 -1.36
CA ARG A 138 -10.41 12.35 -2.80
C ARG A 138 -11.86 11.96 -3.06
N GLY A 139 -12.41 11.01 -2.32
CA GLY A 139 -13.80 10.59 -2.41
C GLY A 139 -14.77 11.70 -2.02
N LEU A 140 -14.47 12.41 -0.93
CA LEU A 140 -15.23 13.58 -0.48
C LEU A 140 -15.19 14.69 -1.54
N ARG A 141 -14.01 15.04 -2.04
CA ARG A 141 -13.85 16.04 -3.10
C ARG A 141 -14.61 15.67 -4.37
N PHE A 142 -14.56 14.40 -4.77
CA PHE A 142 -15.34 13.89 -5.90
C PHE A 142 -16.84 14.10 -5.67
N ARG A 143 -17.38 13.70 -4.51
CA ARG A 143 -18.79 13.90 -4.15
C ARG A 143 -19.19 15.37 -4.15
N LEU A 144 -18.38 16.24 -3.54
CA LEU A 144 -18.64 17.68 -3.49
C LEU A 144 -18.58 18.33 -4.87
N THR A 145 -17.63 17.93 -5.71
CA THR A 145 -17.50 18.46 -7.07
C THR A 145 -18.63 17.99 -7.96
N ALA A 146 -19.06 16.73 -7.85
CA ALA A 146 -20.16 16.16 -8.61
C ALA A 146 -21.54 16.78 -8.29
N ARG A 147 -21.68 17.48 -7.14
CA ARG A 147 -22.89 18.22 -6.77
C ARG A 147 -22.95 19.63 -7.38
N ARG A 148 -21.84 20.14 -7.95
CA ARG A 148 -21.81 21.47 -8.55
C ARG A 148 -22.58 21.48 -9.87
N ARG A 149 -23.03 22.67 -10.29
CA ARG A 149 -23.68 22.85 -11.60
C ARG A 149 -22.79 22.31 -12.72
N GLY A 150 -23.40 21.53 -13.60
CA GLY A 150 -22.76 20.97 -14.78
C GLY A 150 -22.76 21.97 -15.93
N ARG A 151 -21.71 21.95 -16.75
CA ARG A 151 -21.61 22.69 -18.01
C ARG A 151 -21.49 21.69 -19.16
N PRO A 152 -22.24 21.85 -20.25
CA PRO A 152 -22.10 20.98 -21.42
C PRO A 152 -20.74 21.23 -22.10
N MET A 153 -20.06 20.14 -22.47
CA MET A 153 -18.81 20.13 -23.24
C MET A 153 -18.80 18.89 -24.14
N THR A 154 -17.86 18.80 -25.07
CA THR A 154 -17.62 17.55 -25.83
C THR A 154 -16.33 16.90 -25.39
N ALA A 155 -16.32 15.58 -25.18
CA ALA A 155 -15.14 14.84 -24.78
C ALA A 155 -14.54 14.02 -25.93
N ARG A 156 -13.21 13.98 -25.98
CA ARG A 156 -12.43 12.98 -26.71
C ARG A 156 -11.50 12.26 -25.74
N VAL A 157 -11.62 10.94 -25.69
CA VAL A 157 -10.72 10.10 -24.89
C VAL A 157 -9.38 10.00 -25.60
N ARG A 158 -8.29 10.22 -24.88
CA ARG A 158 -6.92 10.10 -25.37
C ARG A 158 -6.09 9.28 -24.40
N LEU A 159 -5.25 8.39 -24.93
CA LEU A 159 -4.33 7.60 -24.12
C LEU A 159 -2.96 8.29 -24.12
N GLY A 160 -2.55 8.76 -22.95
CA GLY A 160 -1.27 9.44 -22.76
C GLY A 160 -0.23 8.47 -22.21
N SER A 161 0.89 8.33 -22.90
CA SER A 161 2.07 7.60 -22.42
C SER A 161 3.23 8.57 -22.16
N ARG A 162 4.09 8.25 -21.18
CA ARG A 162 5.34 8.98 -20.95
C ARG A 162 6.47 8.25 -21.65
N ARG A 163 7.46 9.00 -22.16
CA ARG A 163 8.70 8.40 -22.69
C ARG A 163 9.33 7.51 -21.61
N PRO A 164 9.70 6.25 -21.93
CA PRO A 164 10.33 5.36 -20.97
C PRO A 164 11.74 5.89 -20.70
N ALA A 165 11.94 6.55 -19.56
CA ALA A 165 13.29 6.86 -19.11
C ALA A 165 13.85 5.69 -18.28
N ILE A 166 13.10 5.17 -17.29
CA ILE A 166 13.59 4.14 -16.35
C ILE A 166 12.46 3.21 -15.83
N ARG A 167 11.18 3.50 -16.11
CA ARG A 167 10.03 2.71 -15.60
C ARG A 167 9.09 2.30 -16.74
N PRO A 168 8.40 1.15 -16.63
CA PRO A 168 7.41 0.73 -17.61
C PRO A 168 6.42 1.87 -17.86
N SER A 169 6.17 2.16 -19.15
CA SER A 169 5.34 3.28 -19.58
C SER A 169 3.95 3.16 -18.96
N ARG A 170 3.64 4.05 -18.02
CA ARG A 170 2.31 4.09 -17.37
C ARG A 170 1.36 4.81 -18.32
N THR A 171 0.64 4.06 -19.13
CA THR A 171 -0.47 4.60 -19.93
C THR A 171 -1.54 5.14 -19.00
N ALA A 172 -1.91 6.41 -19.20
CA ALA A 172 -2.93 7.08 -18.41
C ALA A 172 -4.05 7.58 -19.32
N SER A 173 -5.28 7.46 -18.84
CA SER A 173 -6.45 7.99 -19.54
C SER A 173 -6.54 9.51 -19.36
N TRP A 174 -6.61 10.22 -20.48
CA TRP A 174 -6.82 11.66 -20.57
C TRP A 174 -8.10 11.95 -21.34
N LEU A 175 -8.78 13.02 -20.95
CA LEU A 175 -9.88 13.60 -21.69
C LEU A 175 -9.42 14.93 -22.26
N ARG A 176 -9.63 15.11 -23.56
CA ARG A 176 -9.69 16.43 -24.19
C ARG A 176 -11.16 16.85 -24.17
N LEU A 177 -11.44 17.94 -23.48
CA LEU A 177 -12.77 18.52 -23.29
C LEU A 177 -12.82 19.81 -24.08
N THR A 178 -13.71 19.92 -25.04
CA THR A 178 -13.89 21.14 -25.83
C THR A 178 -15.16 21.84 -25.36
N SER A 179 -15.06 23.11 -25.00
CA SER A 179 -16.19 23.93 -24.60
C SER A 179 -17.04 24.33 -25.81
N PRO A 180 -18.29 24.79 -25.61
CA PRO A 180 -19.10 25.36 -26.68
C PRO A 180 -18.45 26.58 -27.37
N GLU A 181 -17.53 27.27 -26.67
CA GLU A 181 -16.76 28.40 -27.18
C GLU A 181 -15.53 27.96 -28.00
N GLY A 182 -15.31 26.65 -28.15
CA GLY A 182 -14.17 26.07 -28.88
C GLY A 182 -12.88 25.97 -28.07
N THR A 183 -12.90 26.32 -26.78
CA THR A 183 -11.72 26.22 -25.90
C THR A 183 -11.47 24.78 -25.48
N ASP A 184 -10.23 24.32 -25.68
CA ASP A 184 -9.80 22.97 -25.31
C ASP A 184 -9.22 22.92 -23.91
N HIS A 185 -9.66 21.92 -23.15
CA HIS A 185 -9.12 21.60 -21.84
C HIS A 185 -8.72 20.13 -21.76
N TRP A 186 -7.70 19.86 -20.95
CA TRP A 186 -7.13 18.53 -20.74
C TRP A 186 -7.29 18.13 -19.28
N GLN A 187 -7.83 16.94 -19.06
CA GLN A 187 -7.97 16.40 -17.73
C GLN A 187 -7.56 14.93 -17.69
N ARG A 188 -6.72 14.59 -16.70
CA ARG A 188 -6.41 13.21 -16.38
C ARG A 188 -7.54 12.60 -15.56
N VAL A 189 -8.01 11.43 -15.95
CA VAL A 189 -9.08 10.70 -15.25
C VAL A 189 -8.63 9.30 -14.89
N MET A 190 -9.17 8.78 -13.79
CA MET A 190 -9.02 7.37 -13.46
C MET A 190 -9.67 6.53 -14.56
N TRP A 191 -8.98 5.48 -14.99
CA TRP A 191 -9.53 4.59 -16.01
C TRP A 191 -10.88 4.04 -15.56
N HIS A 192 -11.80 3.91 -16.53
CA HIS A 192 -13.14 3.42 -16.33
C HIS A 192 -13.58 2.69 -17.61
N PRO A 193 -14.20 1.50 -17.54
CA PRO A 193 -14.57 0.72 -18.73
C PRO A 193 -15.55 1.46 -19.65
N ALA A 194 -16.39 2.34 -19.10
CA ALA A 194 -17.26 3.19 -19.91
C ALA A 194 -16.50 4.07 -20.91
N LEU A 195 -15.23 4.41 -20.65
CA LEU A 195 -14.41 5.20 -21.59
C LEU A 195 -14.18 4.47 -22.92
N ASP A 196 -14.19 3.14 -22.92
CA ASP A 196 -13.93 2.33 -24.11
C ASP A 196 -15.12 2.38 -25.09
N GLY A 197 -16.31 2.78 -24.63
CA GLY A 197 -17.53 2.93 -25.42
C GLY A 197 -17.89 4.35 -25.83
N VAL A 198 -17.07 5.36 -25.46
CA VAL A 198 -17.39 6.77 -25.71
C VAL A 198 -16.94 7.17 -27.12
N PRO A 199 -17.87 7.58 -28.02
CA PRO A 199 -17.50 8.05 -29.36
C PRO A 199 -16.71 9.36 -29.30
N ALA A 200 -15.90 9.62 -30.33
CA ALA A 200 -15.15 10.86 -30.42
C ALA A 200 -16.09 12.08 -30.49
N GLY A 201 -15.92 13.04 -29.59
CA GLY A 201 -16.77 14.22 -29.53
C GLY A 201 -18.10 13.99 -28.79
N ALA A 202 -18.21 12.92 -28.01
CA ALA A 202 -19.41 12.66 -27.23
C ALA A 202 -19.77 13.85 -26.33
N PRO A 203 -21.07 14.22 -26.25
CA PRO A 203 -21.51 15.25 -25.34
C PRO A 203 -21.31 14.78 -23.89
N VAL A 204 -20.69 15.61 -23.08
CA VAL A 204 -20.44 15.33 -21.66
C VAL A 204 -20.86 16.52 -20.81
N THR A 205 -21.16 16.25 -19.55
CA THR A 205 -21.43 17.29 -18.56
C THR A 205 -20.24 17.42 -17.62
N VAL A 206 -19.64 18.59 -17.54
CA VAL A 206 -18.49 18.85 -16.67
C VAL A 206 -18.94 19.63 -15.44
N HIS A 207 -18.74 19.04 -14.27
CA HIS A 207 -19.07 19.64 -12.98
C HIS A 207 -17.81 20.24 -12.34
N GLY A 208 -17.84 21.54 -12.04
CA GLY A 208 -16.75 22.24 -11.35
C GLY A 208 -16.34 23.54 -12.01
N SER A 209 -15.12 23.99 -11.72
CA SER A 209 -14.59 25.29 -12.17
C SER A 209 -13.22 25.11 -12.85
N PRO A 210 -12.86 25.99 -13.80
CA PRO A 210 -11.54 26.01 -14.42
C PRO A 210 -10.41 26.04 -13.38
N GLY A 211 -9.28 25.40 -13.67
CA GLY A 211 -8.12 25.32 -12.78
C GLY A 211 -8.31 24.41 -11.54
N ARG A 212 -9.49 23.85 -11.30
CA ARG A 212 -9.75 22.84 -10.26
C ARG A 212 -10.01 21.46 -10.90
N PRO A 213 -9.77 20.36 -10.17
CA PRO A 213 -10.27 19.05 -10.54
C PRO A 213 -11.79 19.08 -10.74
N THR A 214 -12.22 18.79 -11.96
CA THR A 214 -13.62 18.72 -12.39
C THR A 214 -14.08 17.27 -12.48
N VAL A 215 -15.37 17.01 -12.28
CA VAL A 215 -15.96 15.69 -12.50
C VAL A 215 -16.65 15.69 -13.85
N VAL A 216 -16.29 14.75 -14.72
CA VAL A 216 -16.91 14.59 -16.04
C VAL A 216 -17.96 13.50 -15.95
N ALA A 217 -19.20 13.84 -16.28
CA ALA A 217 -20.31 12.91 -16.44
C ALA A 217 -20.48 12.59 -17.92
N LEU A 218 -20.40 11.30 -18.25
CA LEU A 218 -20.63 10.75 -19.58
C LEU A 218 -22.14 10.71 -19.91
N PRO A 219 -22.54 10.52 -21.19
CA PRO A 219 -23.95 10.44 -21.59
C PRO A 219 -24.76 9.38 -20.85
N ASP A 220 -24.12 8.27 -20.49
CA ASP A 220 -24.71 7.16 -19.72
C ASP A 220 -24.89 7.48 -18.23
N GLY A 221 -24.57 8.71 -17.80
CA GLY A 221 -24.59 9.14 -16.40
C GLY A 221 -23.36 8.74 -15.59
N THR A 222 -22.39 8.03 -16.18
CA THR A 222 -21.16 7.62 -15.51
C THR A 222 -20.31 8.83 -15.15
N ARG A 223 -19.92 8.95 -13.89
CA ARG A 223 -19.07 10.04 -13.39
C ARG A 223 -17.62 9.59 -13.22
N LEU A 224 -16.72 10.26 -13.93
CA LEU A 224 -15.30 9.94 -13.96
C LEU A 224 -14.56 10.65 -12.83
N VAL A 225 -13.68 9.90 -12.14
CA VAL A 225 -12.89 10.43 -11.01
C VAL A 225 -11.66 11.16 -11.55
N PRO A 226 -11.48 12.45 -11.26
CA PRO A 226 -10.32 13.19 -11.73
C PRO A 226 -9.05 12.78 -10.99
N LEU A 227 -7.94 12.67 -11.74
CA LEU A 227 -6.58 12.48 -11.23
C LEU A 227 -5.78 13.79 -11.19
N GLY A 228 -6.37 14.90 -11.61
CA GLY A 228 -5.69 16.19 -11.68
C GLY A 228 -6.63 17.35 -11.97
N ARG A 229 -6.03 18.55 -11.97
CA ARG A 229 -6.71 19.80 -12.34
C ARG A 229 -7.05 19.79 -13.84
N LEU A 230 -8.14 20.46 -14.20
CA LEU A 230 -8.42 20.83 -15.57
C LEU A 230 -7.33 21.79 -16.07
N ARG A 231 -6.75 21.51 -17.25
CA ARG A 231 -5.63 22.28 -17.82
C ARG A 231 -6.04 22.87 -19.16
N ASP A 232 -5.60 24.09 -19.46
CA ASP A 232 -5.92 24.74 -20.75
C ASP A 232 -4.92 24.37 -21.86
N ARG A 233 -3.83 23.69 -21.50
CA ARG A 233 -2.77 23.28 -22.43
C ARG A 233 -2.55 21.78 -22.39
N ARG A 234 -2.18 21.24 -23.56
CA ARG A 234 -1.71 19.86 -23.71
C ARG A 234 -0.52 19.62 -22.76
N PRO A 235 -0.49 18.50 -22.02
CA PRO A 235 0.64 18.17 -21.16
C PRO A 235 1.96 18.05 -21.95
N PRO A 236 3.05 18.77 -21.57
CA PRO A 236 4.24 18.92 -22.41
C PRO A 236 5.14 17.67 -22.51
N SER A 237 4.93 16.64 -21.68
CA SER A 237 5.77 15.43 -21.62
C SER A 237 5.01 14.13 -21.90
N MET A 238 3.85 14.23 -22.56
CA MET A 238 3.05 13.06 -22.93
C MET A 238 2.89 12.89 -24.44
N PHE A 239 3.20 11.67 -24.88
CA PHE A 239 2.87 11.18 -26.19
C PHE A 239 1.45 10.65 -26.10
N PHE A 240 0.55 11.37 -26.76
CA PHE A 240 -0.79 10.87 -27.00
C PHE A 240 -0.66 10.07 -28.30
N ALA A 241 -0.90 8.77 -28.24
CA ALA A 241 -1.10 8.03 -29.47
C ALA A 241 -2.31 8.67 -30.17
N ASP A 242 -2.15 9.01 -31.46
CA ASP A 242 -3.28 9.41 -32.31
C ASP A 242 -4.22 8.23 -32.61
N GLN A 243 -4.02 7.11 -31.92
CA GLN A 243 -5.12 6.25 -31.51
C GLN A 243 -6.20 7.13 -30.82
N GLU A 244 -7.09 7.69 -31.65
CA GLU A 244 -8.51 7.39 -31.45
C GLU A 244 -8.60 5.94 -30.98
N ALA A 245 -9.51 5.60 -30.09
CA ALA A 245 -9.86 4.21 -29.92
C ALA A 245 -10.47 3.74 -31.25
N VAL A 246 -9.63 3.59 -32.28
CA VAL A 246 -9.80 2.76 -33.44
C VAL A 246 -10.00 1.44 -32.76
N ARG A 247 -11.28 1.09 -32.59
CA ARG A 247 -11.68 -0.30 -32.69
C ARG A 247 -10.78 -0.86 -33.77
N ALA A 248 -10.04 -1.92 -33.47
CA ALA A 248 -9.88 -2.93 -34.48
C ALA A 248 -11.29 -3.12 -35.03
N ASP A 249 -11.55 -2.54 -36.20
CA ASP A 249 -12.86 -2.58 -36.81
C ASP A 249 -13.21 -4.08 -36.88
N LEU A 250 -14.48 -4.46 -36.88
CA LEU A 250 -14.79 -5.88 -37.12
C LEU A 250 -14.13 -6.36 -38.43
N ARG A 251 -13.81 -5.43 -39.35
CA ARG A 251 -12.96 -5.64 -40.53
C ARG A 251 -11.47 -5.91 -40.24
N ASP A 252 -10.87 -5.31 -39.21
CA ASP A 252 -9.50 -5.60 -38.77
C ASP A 252 -9.38 -6.89 -37.94
N ALA A 253 -10.48 -7.38 -37.37
CA ALA A 253 -10.53 -8.69 -36.72
C ALA A 253 -10.30 -9.85 -37.71
N PHE A 254 -10.47 -9.63 -39.02
CA PHE A 254 -10.19 -10.61 -40.07
C PHE A 254 -8.72 -10.65 -40.53
N VAL A 255 -7.87 -9.75 -40.01
CA VAL A 255 -6.42 -9.73 -40.31
C VAL A 255 -5.60 -10.38 -39.19
N LEU A 256 -6.21 -10.66 -38.04
CA LEU A 256 -5.58 -11.45 -36.98
C LEU A 256 -5.71 -12.94 -37.31
N PRO A 257 -4.61 -13.73 -37.30
CA PRO A 257 -4.69 -15.19 -37.43
C PRO A 257 -5.74 -15.75 -36.47
N ALA A 258 -6.52 -16.73 -36.91
CA ALA A 258 -7.66 -17.30 -36.15
C ALA A 258 -7.30 -17.78 -34.73
N ASP A 259 -6.02 -17.99 -34.45
CA ASP A 259 -5.51 -18.46 -33.16
C ASP A 259 -5.04 -17.33 -32.22
N THR A 260 -5.26 -16.07 -32.59
CA THR A 260 -4.83 -14.94 -31.75
C THR A 260 -5.80 -14.76 -30.59
N VAL A 261 -5.57 -15.49 -29.51
CA VAL A 261 -6.30 -15.31 -28.25
C VAL A 261 -5.99 -13.92 -27.71
N VAL A 262 -6.90 -12.97 -27.94
CA VAL A 262 -6.91 -11.68 -27.24
C VAL A 262 -7.25 -11.99 -25.79
N ARG A 263 -6.24 -12.38 -25.00
CA ARG A 263 -6.40 -12.53 -23.55
C ARG A 263 -6.68 -11.14 -23.00
N PRO A 264 -7.82 -10.89 -22.36
CA PRO A 264 -7.97 -9.70 -21.55
C PRO A 264 -6.91 -9.80 -20.46
N THR A 265 -5.79 -9.09 -20.59
CA THR A 265 -4.84 -8.94 -19.49
C THR A 265 -5.55 -8.10 -18.45
N GLY A 266 -6.28 -8.77 -17.55
CA GLY A 266 -7.11 -8.12 -16.56
C GLY A 266 -6.25 -7.15 -15.73
N PRO A 267 -6.75 -5.94 -15.41
CA PRO A 267 -6.02 -4.94 -14.62
C PRO A 267 -5.61 -5.47 -13.24
N LEU A 268 -6.35 -6.47 -12.74
CA LEU A 268 -6.05 -7.20 -11.52
C LEU A 268 -4.70 -7.92 -11.57
N ARG A 269 -4.27 -8.43 -12.74
CA ARG A 269 -2.98 -9.13 -12.87
C ARG A 269 -1.82 -8.18 -12.67
N ARG A 270 -1.86 -6.97 -13.22
CA ARG A 270 -0.80 -5.96 -13.02
C ARG A 270 -0.77 -5.44 -11.59
N GLY A 271 -1.94 -5.24 -10.98
CA GLY A 271 -2.05 -4.89 -9.56
C GLY A 271 -1.50 -6.00 -8.66
N ALA A 272 -1.88 -7.25 -8.91
CA ALA A 272 -1.39 -8.42 -8.19
C ALA A 272 0.11 -8.64 -8.36
N VAL A 273 0.65 -8.49 -9.58
CA VAL A 273 2.10 -8.56 -9.82
C VAL A 273 2.81 -7.44 -9.07
N THR A 274 2.28 -6.21 -9.08
CA THR A 274 2.89 -5.10 -8.32
C THR A 274 2.91 -5.41 -6.83
N ALA A 275 1.78 -5.89 -6.29
CA ALA A 275 1.66 -6.28 -4.89
C ALA A 275 2.62 -7.43 -4.53
N ALA A 276 2.70 -8.46 -5.36
CA ALA A 276 3.57 -9.61 -5.14
C ALA A 276 5.05 -9.21 -5.20
N SER A 277 5.45 -8.45 -6.22
CA SER A 277 6.83 -7.95 -6.36
C SER A 277 7.23 -7.04 -5.22
N SER A 278 6.35 -6.13 -4.78
CA SER A 278 6.66 -5.25 -3.64
C SER A 278 6.66 -5.98 -2.31
N THR A 279 5.82 -6.99 -2.14
CA THR A 279 5.82 -7.85 -0.96
C THR A 279 7.13 -8.65 -0.91
N ALA A 280 7.55 -9.25 -2.01
CA ALA A 280 8.82 -9.97 -2.10
C ALA A 280 10.03 -9.05 -1.83
N LEU A 281 10.06 -7.85 -2.43
CA LEU A 281 11.08 -6.84 -2.11
C LEU A 281 11.03 -6.43 -0.64
N GLY A 282 9.84 -6.31 -0.06
CA GLY A 282 9.66 -6.02 1.35
C GLY A 282 10.15 -7.14 2.26
N VAL A 283 10.00 -8.41 1.89
CA VAL A 283 10.58 -9.54 2.62
C VAL A 283 12.10 -9.47 2.58
N VAL A 284 12.70 -9.27 1.39
CA VAL A 284 14.16 -9.19 1.24
C VAL A 284 14.74 -8.01 2.02
N ALA A 285 14.16 -6.81 1.85
CA ALA A 285 14.60 -5.62 2.57
C ALA A 285 14.37 -5.76 4.08
N GLY A 286 13.24 -6.31 4.50
CA GLY A 286 12.95 -6.59 5.91
C GLY A 286 13.96 -7.54 6.51
N PHE A 287 14.30 -8.63 5.84
CA PHE A 287 15.28 -9.59 6.34
C PHE A 287 16.66 -8.97 6.54
N VAL A 288 17.10 -8.13 5.57
CA VAL A 288 18.40 -7.43 5.63
C VAL A 288 18.43 -6.33 6.68
N LEU A 289 17.35 -5.55 6.82
CA LEU A 289 17.30 -4.39 7.73
C LEU A 289 16.95 -4.75 9.17
N THR A 290 16.53 -5.98 9.44
CA THR A 290 15.99 -6.37 10.75
C THR A 290 16.74 -7.55 11.36
N ASP A 291 17.95 -7.82 10.86
CA ASP A 291 18.84 -8.90 11.29
C ASP A 291 18.13 -10.26 11.39
N GLY A 292 17.25 -10.54 10.42
CA GLY A 292 16.50 -11.79 10.36
C GLY A 292 15.34 -11.90 11.35
N SER A 293 14.96 -10.84 12.06
CA SER A 293 13.74 -10.83 12.88
C SER A 293 12.51 -11.08 12.02
N LEU A 294 11.89 -12.25 12.19
CA LEU A 294 10.71 -12.67 11.43
C LEU A 294 9.57 -11.65 11.62
N VAL A 295 9.43 -11.13 12.84
CA VAL A 295 8.41 -10.15 13.23
C VAL A 295 8.54 -8.86 12.42
N ARG A 296 9.74 -8.28 12.43
CA ARG A 296 10.04 -7.03 11.73
C ARG A 296 10.02 -7.24 10.21
N THR A 297 10.46 -8.40 9.72
CA THR A 297 10.44 -8.77 8.29
C THR A 297 9.02 -8.87 7.73
N VAL A 298 8.12 -9.57 8.42
CA VAL A 298 6.71 -9.71 8.00
C VAL A 298 6.02 -8.34 8.00
N THR A 299 6.27 -7.53 9.02
CA THR A 299 5.77 -6.15 9.09
C THR A 299 6.21 -5.34 7.87
N PHE A 300 7.50 -5.37 7.54
CA PHE A 300 8.04 -4.63 6.41
C PHE A 300 7.45 -5.09 5.07
N ALA A 301 7.29 -6.41 4.89
CA ALA A 301 6.66 -6.99 3.70
C ALA A 301 5.21 -6.54 3.51
N LEU A 302 4.41 -6.55 4.56
CA LEU A 302 3.01 -6.10 4.55
C LEU A 302 2.91 -4.60 4.23
N CYS A 303 3.77 -3.78 4.86
CA CYS A 303 3.83 -2.34 4.61
C CYS A 303 4.22 -2.03 3.16
N ALA A 304 5.27 -2.67 2.64
CA ALA A 304 5.74 -2.49 1.26
C ALA A 304 4.67 -2.93 0.24
N GLY A 305 4.06 -4.10 0.45
CA GLY A 305 2.93 -4.62 -0.32
C GLY A 305 1.77 -3.63 -0.40
N THR A 306 1.35 -3.15 0.76
CA THR A 306 0.21 -2.23 0.89
C THR A 306 0.51 -0.87 0.27
N LEU A 307 1.69 -0.30 0.52
CA LEU A 307 2.09 1.00 0.00
C LEU A 307 2.24 0.98 -1.53
N ALA A 308 2.89 -0.04 -2.09
CA ALA A 308 3.05 -0.16 -3.52
C ALA A 308 1.72 -0.39 -4.24
N THR A 309 0.82 -1.21 -3.67
CA THR A 309 -0.53 -1.44 -4.21
C THR A 309 -1.36 -0.16 -4.14
N SER A 310 -1.27 0.58 -3.04
CA SER A 310 -1.93 1.88 -2.88
C SER A 310 -1.40 2.91 -3.88
N ALA A 311 -0.08 2.99 -4.05
CA ALA A 311 0.55 3.87 -5.04
C ALA A 311 0.18 3.48 -6.48
N TRP A 312 0.08 2.18 -6.77
CA TRP A 312 -0.40 1.66 -8.05
C TRP A 312 -1.85 2.09 -8.29
N ALA A 313 -2.74 1.86 -7.33
CA ALA A 313 -4.15 2.26 -7.41
C ALA A 313 -4.31 3.78 -7.57
N LEU A 314 -3.50 4.58 -6.86
CA LEU A 314 -3.46 6.05 -7.00
C LEU A 314 -2.98 6.50 -8.38
N SER A 315 -2.11 5.71 -9.01
CA SER A 315 -1.59 6.01 -10.34
C SER A 315 -2.59 5.68 -11.46
N ALA A 316 -3.64 4.92 -11.15
CA ALA A 316 -4.75 4.57 -12.04
C ALA A 316 -4.29 4.15 -13.45
N PRO A 317 -3.42 3.13 -13.55
CA PRO A 317 -2.92 2.65 -14.83
C PRO A 317 -4.06 2.01 -15.61
N GLN A 318 -3.99 2.10 -16.94
CA GLN A 318 -4.86 1.30 -17.79
C GLN A 318 -4.54 -0.20 -17.68
N PRO A 319 -5.56 -1.08 -17.86
CA PRO A 319 -5.37 -2.53 -17.97
C PRO A 319 -4.31 -2.96 -18.97
#